data_AF-A0A523XVB5-F1
#
_entry.id   AF-A0A523XVB5-F1
#
_cell.length_a   1.000
_cell.length_b   1.000
_cell.length_c   1.000
_cell.angle_alpha   90.00
_cell.angle_beta   90.00
_cell.angle_gamma   90.00
#
_symmetry.space_group_name_H-M   'P 1'
#
loop_
_entity.id
_entity.type
_entity.pdbx_description
1 polymer ?
#
loop_
_entity_poly.entity_id
_entity_poly.type
_entity_poly.pdbx_seq_one_letter_code
_entity_poly.pdbx_strand_id
1 'polypeptide(L)'
;MKEDRRYSSADAVNILREILTPLVMKLQEAEDKKLYGLLMNSLDHSLVEYALEITQSQMGAAHLLGISRNTLRRKMAKYKLRRKSQSPDNWPTSTCGTGAGGILAPRTEDRYQLVSGAKP
;
A
#
# COMPACT_ATOMS: atom_id res chain seq x y z
N MET A 1 31.49 7.26 -13.40
CA MET A 1 30.89 6.18 -14.22
C MET A 1 29.82 5.53 -13.37
N LYS A 2 28.53 5.68 -13.72
CA LYS A 2 27.46 4.93 -13.04
C LYS A 2 27.43 3.57 -13.69
N GLU A 3 27.77 2.56 -12.91
CA GLU A 3 27.76 1.17 -13.33
C GLU A 3 26.29 0.76 -13.51
N ASP A 4 25.83 0.68 -14.76
CA ASP A 4 24.51 0.15 -15.10
C ASP A 4 24.49 -1.37 -14.81
N ARG A 5 24.47 -1.72 -13.52
CA ARG A 5 24.26 -3.10 -13.06
C ARG A 5 22.83 -3.50 -13.40
N ARG A 6 22.65 -4.04 -14.60
CA ARG A 6 21.44 -4.80 -14.94
C ARG A 6 21.47 -6.07 -14.10
N TYR A 7 20.69 -6.10 -13.02
CA TYR A 7 20.46 -7.33 -12.28
C TYR A 7 19.86 -8.37 -13.23
N SER A 8 20.49 -9.53 -13.34
CA SER A 8 19.91 -10.66 -14.06
C SER A 8 18.81 -11.28 -13.24
N SER A 9 17.81 -11.87 -13.91
CA SER A 9 16.80 -12.69 -13.22
C SER A 9 17.44 -13.80 -12.38
N ALA A 10 18.62 -14.29 -12.77
CA ALA A 10 19.35 -15.31 -12.03
C ALA A 10 19.88 -14.79 -10.68
N ASP A 11 20.37 -13.55 -10.64
CA ASP A 11 20.90 -12.94 -9.41
C ASP A 11 19.79 -12.74 -8.38
N ALA A 12 18.62 -12.28 -8.84
CA ALA A 12 17.44 -12.12 -7.99
C ALA A 12 16.99 -13.46 -7.38
N VAL A 13 17.01 -14.55 -8.18
CA VAL A 13 16.66 -15.89 -7.69
C VAL A 13 17.67 -16.39 -6.65
N ASN A 14 18.97 -16.14 -6.85
CA ASN A 14 19.99 -16.55 -5.89
C ASN A 14 19.82 -15.82 -4.54
N ILE A 15 19.63 -14.49 -4.57
CA ILE A 15 19.38 -13.70 -3.37
C ILE A 15 18.12 -14.18 -2.64
N LEU A 16 17.03 -14.40 -3.37
CA LEU A 16 15.78 -14.90 -2.79
C LEU A 16 15.96 -16.29 -2.20
N ARG A 17 16.76 -17.16 -2.83
CA ARG A 17 17.03 -18.51 -2.31
C ARG A 17 17.75 -18.46 -0.96
N GLU A 18 18.77 -17.62 -0.82
CA GLU A 18 19.49 -17.44 0.44
C GLU A 18 18.59 -16.96 1.58
N ILE A 19 17.67 -16.02 1.28
CA ILE A 19 16.76 -15.44 2.26
C ILE A 19 15.60 -16.40 2.61
N LEU A 20 15.01 -17.07 1.62
CA LEU A 20 13.80 -17.87 1.81
C LEU A 20 14.07 -19.27 2.36
N THR A 21 15.25 -19.86 2.11
CA THR A 21 15.59 -21.21 2.60
C THR A 21 15.36 -21.39 4.11
N PRO A 22 15.91 -20.52 5.00
CA PRO A 22 15.70 -20.69 6.44
C PRO A 22 14.23 -20.49 6.87
N LEU A 23 13.47 -19.66 6.15
CA LEU A 23 12.04 -19.44 6.40
C LEU A 23 11.21 -20.67 6.04
N VAL A 24 11.49 -21.28 4.88
CA VAL A 24 10.80 -22.48 4.40
C VAL A 24 11.04 -23.65 5.33
N MET A 25 12.26 -23.86 5.83
CA MET A 25 12.56 -24.95 6.77
C MET A 25 11.72 -24.84 8.05
N LYS A 26 11.65 -23.64 8.66
CA LYS A 26 10.84 -23.41 9.86
C LYS A 26 9.33 -23.59 9.64
N LEU A 27 8.83 -23.18 8.47
CA LEU A 27 7.41 -23.33 8.13
C LEU A 27 7.04 -24.77 7.78
N GLN A 28 7.98 -25.53 7.22
CA GLN A 28 7.82 -26.95 6.96
C GLN A 28 7.73 -27.75 8.27
N GLU A 29 8.57 -27.43 9.25
CA GLU A 29 8.52 -28.01 10.61
C GLU A 29 7.16 -27.74 11.31
N ALA A 30 6.49 -26.63 10.96
CA ALA A 30 5.18 -26.27 11.50
C ALA A 30 3.98 -26.90 10.75
N GLU A 31 4.22 -27.81 9.78
CA GLU A 31 3.21 -28.48 8.95
C GLU A 31 2.21 -27.55 8.24
N ASP A 32 2.64 -26.33 7.88
CA ASP A 32 1.72 -25.33 7.33
C ASP A 32 1.38 -25.62 5.86
N LYS A 33 0.13 -26.06 5.60
CA LYS A 33 -0.34 -26.56 4.29
C LYS A 33 -0.46 -25.47 3.20
N LYS A 34 -0.17 -24.21 3.51
CA LYS A 34 -0.36 -23.06 2.61
C LYS A 34 0.89 -22.19 2.42
N LEU A 35 2.08 -22.79 2.51
CA LEU A 35 3.38 -22.12 2.37
C LEU A 35 3.46 -21.18 1.15
N TYR A 36 3.08 -21.67 -0.04
CA TYR A 36 3.13 -20.87 -1.26
C TYR A 36 2.30 -19.59 -1.15
N GLY A 37 1.06 -19.71 -0.68
CA GLY A 37 0.15 -18.57 -0.53
C GLY A 37 0.68 -17.57 0.49
N LEU A 38 1.25 -18.06 1.59
CA LEU A 38 1.84 -17.21 2.63
C LEU A 38 3.03 -16.42 2.08
N LEU A 39 4.01 -17.09 1.47
CA LEU A 39 5.21 -16.44 0.93
C LEU A 39 4.86 -15.45 -0.18
N MET A 40 3.99 -15.84 -1.12
CA MET A 40 3.67 -15.00 -2.26
C MET A 40 2.86 -13.76 -1.82
N ASN A 41 1.97 -13.91 -0.83
CA ASN A 41 1.26 -12.77 -0.25
C ASN A 41 2.21 -11.83 0.50
N SER A 42 3.17 -12.38 1.26
CA SER A 42 4.15 -11.58 2.00
C SER A 42 5.06 -10.79 1.06
N LEU A 43 5.61 -11.44 0.03
CA LEU A 43 6.44 -10.77 -0.98
C LEU A 43 5.65 -9.70 -1.74
N ASP A 44 4.43 -10.01 -2.17
CA ASP A 44 3.58 -9.05 -2.88
C ASP A 44 3.22 -7.85 -2.00
N HIS A 45 2.95 -8.09 -0.71
CA HIS A 45 2.69 -7.02 0.26
C HIS A 45 3.90 -6.09 0.39
N SER A 46 5.09 -6.64 0.65
CA SER A 46 6.32 -5.86 0.83
C SER A 46 6.67 -5.03 -0.42
N LEU A 47 6.49 -5.60 -1.62
CA LEU A 47 6.75 -4.87 -2.87
C LEU A 47 5.79 -3.70 -3.07
N VAL A 48 4.50 -3.90 -2.77
CA VAL A 48 3.48 -2.84 -2.88
C VAL A 48 3.73 -1.73 -1.88
N GLU A 49 4.07 -2.07 -0.63
CA GLU A 49 4.40 -1.11 0.41
C GLU A 49 5.64 -0.30 0.03
N TYR A 50 6.74 -0.96 -0.33
CA TYR A 50 7.98 -0.30 -0.75
C TYR A 50 7.78 0.64 -1.95
N ALA A 51 7.02 0.21 -2.96
CA ALA A 51 6.74 1.05 -4.12
C ALA A 51 5.93 2.31 -3.74
N LEU A 52 5.00 2.20 -2.81
CA LEU A 52 4.21 3.34 -2.32
C LEU A 52 5.06 4.31 -1.50
N GLU A 53 6.01 3.81 -0.71
CA GLU A 53 6.92 4.64 0.09
C GLU A 53 7.85 5.47 -0.79
N ILE A 54 8.46 4.87 -1.80
CA ILE A 54 9.41 5.55 -2.68
C ILE A 54 8.72 6.57 -3.57
N THR A 55 7.59 6.20 -4.17
CA THR A 55 6.98 7.01 -5.23
C THR A 55 5.99 8.04 -4.69
N GLN A 56 5.57 7.89 -3.43
CA GLN A 56 4.55 8.70 -2.73
C GLN A 56 3.22 8.91 -3.49
N SER A 57 3.02 8.18 -4.59
CA SER A 57 1.91 8.35 -5.51
C SER A 57 1.47 6.99 -6.07
N GLN A 58 0.17 6.78 -6.21
CA GLN A 58 -0.36 5.51 -6.73
C GLN A 58 0.03 5.29 -8.19
N MET A 59 0.10 6.36 -8.99
CA MET A 59 0.51 6.27 -10.39
C MET A 59 1.98 5.93 -10.52
N GLY A 60 2.85 6.55 -9.70
CA GLY A 60 4.28 6.23 -9.67
C GLY A 60 4.52 4.79 -9.23
N ALA A 61 3.86 4.33 -8.16
CA ALA A 61 3.98 2.95 -7.68
C ALA A 61 3.50 1.93 -8.73
N ALA A 62 2.38 2.22 -9.41
CA ALA A 62 1.84 1.35 -10.45
C ALA A 62 2.81 1.24 -11.65
N HIS A 63 3.40 2.37 -12.05
CA HIS A 63 4.41 2.43 -13.10
C HIS A 63 5.69 1.67 -12.70
N LEU A 64 6.20 1.89 -11.48
CA LEU A 64 7.38 1.21 -10.94
C LEU A 64 7.22 -0.31 -10.91
N LEU A 65 6.05 -0.78 -10.47
CA LEU A 65 5.72 -2.20 -10.40
C LEU A 65 5.30 -2.80 -11.76
N GLY A 66 5.10 -1.98 -12.79
CA GLY A 66 4.63 -2.45 -14.10
C GLY A 66 3.21 -3.04 -14.08
N ILE A 67 2.34 -2.58 -13.17
CA ILE A 67 0.96 -3.06 -13.05
C ILE A 67 -0.07 -1.95 -13.28
N SER A 68 -1.30 -2.31 -13.62
CA SER A 68 -2.37 -1.31 -13.72
C SER A 68 -2.67 -0.65 -12.37
N ARG A 69 -3.01 0.65 -12.38
CA ARG A 69 -3.46 1.38 -11.18
C ARG A 69 -4.63 0.68 -10.49
N ASN A 70 -5.56 0.09 -11.25
CA ASN A 70 -6.70 -0.64 -10.71
C ASN A 70 -6.26 -1.90 -9.94
N THR A 71 -5.29 -2.63 -10.47
CA THR A 71 -4.68 -3.77 -9.78
C THR A 71 -3.99 -3.30 -8.49
N LEU A 72 -3.20 -2.22 -8.55
CA LEU A 72 -2.56 -1.65 -7.37
C LEU A 72 -3.59 -1.28 -6.29
N ARG A 73 -4.69 -0.60 -6.67
CA ARG A 73 -5.78 -0.24 -5.72
C ARG A 73 -6.38 -1.46 -5.03
N ARG A 74 -6.61 -2.56 -5.76
CA ARG A 74 -7.11 -3.81 -5.16
C ARG A 74 -6.08 -4.40 -4.19
N LYS A 75 -4.79 -4.39 -4.53
CA LYS A 75 -3.72 -4.86 -3.65
C LYS A 75 -3.61 -4.00 -2.38
N MET A 76 -3.69 -2.67 -2.50
CA MET A 76 -3.72 -1.76 -1.35
C MET A 76 -4.90 -2.06 -0.42
N ALA A 77 -6.09 -2.30 -0.98
CA ALA A 77 -7.26 -2.67 -0.18
C ALA A 77 -7.06 -4.03 0.52
N LYS A 78 -6.53 -5.03 -0.20
CA LYS A 78 -6.22 -6.37 0.35
C LYS A 78 -5.26 -6.29 1.54
N TYR A 79 -4.20 -5.49 1.43
CA TYR A 79 -3.17 -5.35 2.46
C TYR A 79 -3.45 -4.24 3.48
N LYS A 80 -4.61 -3.55 3.37
CA LYS A 80 -5.00 -2.41 4.22
C LYS A 80 -3.98 -1.27 4.25
N LEU A 81 -3.24 -1.09 3.14
CA LEU A 81 -2.27 -0.02 2.99
C LEU A 81 -2.97 1.32 2.77
N ARG A 82 -2.81 2.24 3.72
CA ARG A 82 -3.23 3.64 3.59
C ARG A 82 -2.01 4.51 3.39
N ARG A 83 -2.12 5.51 2.51
CA ARG A 83 -1.11 6.57 2.47
C ARG A 83 -1.07 7.21 3.85
N LYS A 84 0.12 7.37 4.42
CA LYS A 84 0.33 8.37 5.48
C LYS A 84 0.03 9.70 4.80
N SER A 85 -1.15 10.26 5.06
CA SER A 85 -1.38 11.66 4.73
C SER A 85 -0.36 12.44 5.55
N GLN A 86 0.63 13.05 4.92
CA GLN A 86 1.11 14.30 5.46
C GLN A 86 -0.11 15.21 5.47
N SER A 87 -0.77 15.30 6.62
CA SER A 87 -1.59 16.47 6.91
C SER A 87 -0.61 17.63 6.90
N PRO A 88 -0.73 18.62 6.01
CA PRO A 88 -0.22 19.92 6.38
C PRO A 88 -1.18 20.40 7.47
N ASP A 89 -0.78 20.26 8.74
CA ASP A 89 -1.40 20.99 9.86
C ASP A 89 -1.02 22.48 9.78
N ASN A 90 -1.25 23.04 8.60
CA ASN A 90 -1.08 24.40 8.16
C ASN A 90 -1.96 24.54 6.91
N TRP A 91 -3.27 24.50 7.13
CA TRP A 91 -4.14 25.31 6.32
C TRP A 91 -4.06 26.71 6.92
N PRO A 92 -3.69 27.78 6.19
CA PRO A 92 -3.89 29.12 6.73
C PRO A 92 -5.40 29.26 6.91
N THR A 93 -5.84 29.32 8.16
CA THR A 93 -7.16 29.87 8.49
C THR A 93 -7.17 31.28 7.95
N SER A 94 -7.62 31.42 6.70
CA SER A 94 -8.04 32.70 6.17
C SER A 94 -9.27 33.10 6.97
N THR A 95 -9.05 33.81 8.07
CA THR A 95 -10.03 34.69 8.65
C THR A 95 -10.31 35.78 7.62
N CYS A 96 -11.25 35.52 6.71
CA CYS A 96 -11.88 36.60 5.96
C CYS A 96 -12.80 37.34 6.93
N GLY A 97 -12.41 38.57 7.25
CA GLY A 97 -13.24 39.51 7.99
C GLY A 97 -14.59 39.70 7.29
N THR A 98 -15.62 39.70 8.13
CA THR A 98 -17.03 40.01 7.89
C THR A 98 -17.32 40.92 6.71
N GLY A 99 -18.03 40.38 5.73
CA GLY A 99 -18.71 41.12 4.67
C GLY A 99 -19.84 40.26 4.09
N ALA A 100 -21.07 40.75 4.20
CA ALA A 100 -22.31 40.05 3.89
C ALA A 100 -22.37 39.45 2.46
N GLY A 101 -23.05 38.31 2.31
CA GLY A 101 -23.43 37.75 1.01
C GLY A 101 -23.43 36.23 1.02
N GLY A 102 -24.63 35.63 1.05
CA GLY A 102 -24.78 34.17 1.11
C GLY A 102 -24.29 33.45 -0.13
N ILE A 103 -23.88 32.18 0.04
CA ILE A 103 -23.88 31.12 -0.98
C ILE A 103 -23.92 29.77 -0.24
N LEU A 104 -24.82 28.93 -0.74
CA LEU A 104 -25.10 27.52 -0.48
C LEU A 104 -24.06 26.71 0.33
N ALA A 105 -24.53 26.11 1.43
CA ALA A 105 -23.86 25.00 2.09
C ALA A 105 -23.81 23.76 1.16
N PRO A 106 -22.65 23.12 0.97
CA PRO A 106 -22.62 21.78 0.40
C PRO A 106 -23.09 20.76 1.45
N ARG A 107 -24.35 20.32 1.24
CA ARG A 107 -25.00 19.08 1.67
C ARG A 107 -24.05 18.03 2.28
N THR A 108 -24.03 17.96 3.61
CA THR A 108 -23.40 16.87 4.37
C THR A 108 -24.33 15.66 4.42
N GLU A 109 -24.43 14.91 3.33
CA GLU A 109 -25.00 13.56 3.33
C GLU A 109 -24.24 12.66 2.35
N ASP A 110 -23.30 11.86 2.87
CA ASP A 110 -23.34 10.41 2.66
C ASP A 110 -22.39 9.71 3.65
N ARG A 111 -22.96 9.50 4.84
CA ARG A 111 -23.04 8.21 5.55
C ARG A 111 -22.22 7.06 4.95
N TYR A 112 -21.12 6.70 5.61
CA TYR A 112 -20.79 5.29 5.90
C TYR A 112 -20.09 5.19 7.26
N GLN A 113 -20.88 4.88 8.30
CA GLN A 113 -20.36 4.34 9.56
C GLN A 113 -20.11 2.84 9.38
N LEU A 114 -19.00 2.37 9.95
CA LEU A 114 -18.64 0.96 10.09
C LEU A 114 -19.38 0.33 11.28
N VAL A 115 -20.06 -0.77 11.00
CA VAL A 115 -20.28 -2.01 11.79
C VAL A 115 -20.02 -1.99 13.31
N SER A 116 -21.06 -2.28 14.08
CA SER A 116 -21.13 -3.19 15.23
C SER A 116 -22.63 -3.51 15.44
N GLY A 117 -23.17 -4.72 15.57
CA GLY A 117 -22.71 -5.93 16.24
C GLY A 117 -23.54 -6.12 17.52
N ALA A 118 -24.68 -6.84 17.45
CA ALA A 118 -25.27 -7.60 18.57
C ALA A 118 -26.60 -8.29 18.15
N LYS A 119 -26.57 -9.62 18.17
CA LYS A 119 -27.75 -10.50 18.36
C LYS A 119 -28.07 -10.52 19.87
N PRO A 120 -29.31 -10.80 20.32
CA PRO A 120 -29.93 -12.14 20.21
C PRO A 120 -31.22 -12.18 19.38
#